data_AF-A0A945VAZ4-F1
#
_entry.id   AF-A0A945VAZ4-F1
#
_cell.length_a   1.000
_cell.length_b   1.000
_cell.length_c   1.000
_cell.angle_alpha   90.00
_cell.angle_beta   90.00
_cell.angle_gamma   90.00
#
_symmetry.space_group_name_H-M   'P 1'
#
loop_
_entity.id
_entity.type
_entity.pdbx_description
1 polymer ?
#
loop_
_entity_poly.entity_id
_entity_poly.type
_entity_poly.pdbx_seq_one_letter_code
_entity_poly.pdbx_strand_id
1 'polypeptide(L)' 'MNKFINFAAGFLLASVTTASADDLPKLTIYTYDSFVSDWGPGPAIKKAFEKTCNCELNLVGAGDGAALLSRLQLEG' A
#
# COMPACT_ATOMS: atom_id res chain seq x y z
N MET A 1 17.17 -18.15 -58.23
CA MET A 1 15.94 -18.76 -57.68
C MET A 1 16.36 -19.67 -56.53
N ASN A 2 16.07 -19.49 -55.24
CA ASN A 2 15.06 -18.68 -54.56
C ASN A 2 15.61 -18.12 -53.24
N LYS A 3 15.29 -16.84 -53.00
CA LYS A 3 15.06 -16.12 -51.73
C LYS A 3 15.68 -16.76 -50.47
N PHE A 4 16.83 -16.25 -50.01
CA PHE A 4 16.93 -15.16 -49.03
C PHE A 4 16.08 -15.35 -47.76
N ILE A 5 16.82 -15.46 -46.65
CA ILE A 5 16.47 -14.99 -45.30
C ILE A 5 15.42 -15.84 -44.58
N ASN A 6 15.90 -16.73 -43.73
CA ASN A 6 15.29 -17.03 -42.44
C ASN A 6 16.41 -17.33 -41.44
N PHE A 7 17.20 -16.29 -41.17
CA PHE A 7 18.15 -16.23 -40.07
C PHE A 7 17.37 -15.95 -38.78
N ALA A 8 17.60 -16.79 -37.77
CA ALA A 8 17.48 -16.53 -36.33
C ALA A 8 16.58 -15.36 -35.86
N ALA A 9 15.45 -15.70 -35.23
CA ALA A 9 14.92 -14.89 -34.13
C ALA A 9 14.01 -15.78 -33.27
N GLY A 10 14.58 -16.34 -32.20
CA GLY A 10 13.79 -16.95 -31.12
C GLY A 10 12.90 -15.87 -30.51
N PHE A 11 11.59 -15.99 -30.72
CA PHE A 11 10.63 -15.13 -30.05
C PHE A 11 10.34 -15.72 -28.67
N LEU A 12 11.25 -15.49 -27.73
CA LEU A 12 10.96 -15.56 -26.31
C LEU A 12 9.90 -14.50 -26.03
N LEU A 13 8.64 -14.91 -25.97
CA LEU A 13 7.59 -14.17 -25.29
C LEU A 13 7.95 -14.14 -23.79
N ALA A 14 8.85 -13.24 -23.43
CA ALA A 14 9.02 -12.81 -22.06
C ALA A 14 7.70 -12.15 -21.67
N SER A 15 6.90 -12.87 -20.88
CA SER A 15 5.75 -12.34 -20.17
C SER A 15 6.24 -11.20 -19.27
N VAL A 16 6.27 -9.98 -19.81
CA VAL A 16 6.44 -8.77 -19.00
C VAL A 16 5.17 -8.67 -18.17
N THR A 17 5.22 -9.16 -16.94
CA THR A 17 4.23 -8.83 -15.92
C THR A 17 4.41 -7.35 -15.63
N THR A 18 3.63 -6.50 -16.29
CA THR A 18 3.45 -5.12 -15.84
C THR A 18 2.79 -5.21 -14.47
N ALA A 19 3.55 -5.03 -13.40
CA ALA A 19 2.97 -4.78 -12.09
C ALA A 19 2.07 -3.55 -12.24
N SER A 20 0.76 -3.76 -12.15
CA SER A 20 -0.24 -2.71 -12.28
C SER A 20 0.04 -1.63 -11.24
N ALA A 21 0.10 -0.38 -11.66
CA ALA A 21 0.41 0.78 -10.81
C ALA A 21 -0.72 1.18 -9.83
N ASP A 22 -1.73 0.31 -9.61
CA ASP A 22 -3.01 0.69 -9.01
C ASP A 22 -3.22 0.26 -7.55
N ASP A 23 -2.36 -0.57 -6.95
CA ASP A 23 -2.44 -0.87 -5.51
C ASP A 23 -1.26 -0.24 -4.78
N LEU A 24 -1.45 0.99 -4.29
CA LEU A 24 -0.50 1.60 -3.36
C LEU A 24 -0.35 0.70 -2.13
N PRO A 25 0.87 0.50 -1.60
CA PRO A 25 1.07 -0.27 -0.37
C PRO A 25 0.25 0.36 0.76
N LYS A 26 -0.56 -0.44 1.44
CA LYS A 26 -1.41 0.00 2.54
C LYS A 26 -0.64 -0.04 3.86
N LEU A 27 -0.40 1.11 4.47
CA LEU A 27 0.19 1.24 5.80
C LEU A 27 -0.93 1.36 6.84
N THR A 28 -1.16 0.30 7.61
CA THR A 28 -2.15 0.33 8.70
C THR A 28 -1.49 0.74 10.01
N ILE A 29 -2.02 1.78 10.67
CA ILE A 29 -1.59 2.26 11.98
C ILE A 29 -2.78 2.19 12.94
N TYR A 30 -2.62 1.41 14.00
CA TYR A 30 -3.55 1.42 15.12
C TYR A 30 -3.25 2.60 16.04
N THR A 31 -4.30 3.27 16.48
CA THR A 31 -4.21 4.42 17.39
C THR A 31 -5.50 4.53 18.23
N TYR A 32 -5.58 5.53 19.09
CA TYR A 32 -6.75 5.79 19.92
C TYR A 32 -7.86 6.55 19.17
N ASP A 33 -9.11 6.41 19.60
CA ASP A 33 -10.29 6.87 18.84
C ASP A 33 -10.33 8.40 18.63
N SER A 34 -9.88 9.18 19.62
CA SER A 34 -9.83 10.64 19.48
C SER A 34 -8.79 11.14 18.48
N PHE A 35 -7.85 10.28 18.06
CA PHE A 35 -6.89 10.62 17.01
C PHE A 35 -7.55 10.60 15.62
N VAL A 36 -8.38 9.59 15.35
CA VAL A 36 -8.96 9.31 14.02
C VAL A 36 -10.32 9.96 13.78
N SER A 37 -10.89 10.60 14.79
CA SER A 37 -12.14 11.34 14.66
C SER A 37 -12.03 12.48 13.63
N ASP A 38 -13.18 12.94 13.13
CA ASP A 38 -13.24 14.03 12.14
C ASP A 38 -12.66 15.37 12.66
N TRP A 39 -12.65 15.53 13.99
CA TRP A 39 -12.09 16.69 14.70
C TRP A 39 -10.69 16.43 15.26
N GLY A 40 -10.19 15.20 15.12
CA GLY A 40 -8.87 14.77 15.55
C GLY A 40 -7.77 15.14 14.53
N PRO A 41 -6.50 14.91 14.89
CA PRO A 41 -5.37 15.18 14.01
C PRO A 41 -5.24 14.19 12.83
N GLY A 42 -5.86 13.01 12.91
CA GLY A 42 -5.73 11.90 11.95
C GLY A 42 -5.98 12.28 10.49
N PRO A 43 -7.11 12.94 10.15
CA PRO A 43 -7.39 13.34 8.76
C PRO A 43 -6.33 14.27 8.16
N ALA A 44 -5.83 15.23 8.93
CA ALA A 44 -4.80 16.16 8.47
C ALA A 44 -3.45 15.46 8.25
N ILE A 45 -3.07 14.58 9.18
CA ILE A 45 -1.81 13.80 9.10
C ILE A 45 -1.86 12.83 7.93
N LYS A 46 -2.97 12.09 7.74
CA LYS A 46 -3.16 11.20 6.59
C LYS A 46 -2.92 11.91 5.27
N LYS A 47 -3.63 13.04 5.06
CA LYS A 47 -3.49 13.85 3.85
C LYS A 47 -2.08 14.40 3.64
N ALA A 48 -1.37 14.74 4.72
CA ALA A 48 0.00 15.24 4.61
C ALA A 48 1.01 14.12 4.30
N PHE A 49 0.87 12.97 4.96
CA PHE A 49 1.80 11.85 4.85
C PHE A 49 1.68 11.13 3.51
N GLU A 50 0.46 10.94 3.00
CA GLU A 50 0.20 10.30 1.70
C GLU A 50 0.84 11.04 0.52
N LYS A 51 1.12 12.34 0.65
CA LYS A 51 1.89 13.11 -0.35
C LYS A 51 3.36 12.70 -0.46
N THR A 52 3.87 11.96 0.52
CA THR A 52 5.30 11.66 0.65
C THR A 52 5.58 10.16 0.62
N CYS A 53 4.65 9.32 1.08
CA CYS A 53 4.93 7.90 1.28
C CYS A 53 4.68 7.01 0.05
N ASN A 54 3.98 7.52 -0.98
CA ASN A 54 3.49 6.71 -2.10
C ASN A 54 2.78 5.43 -1.61
N CYS A 55 1.89 5.61 -0.64
CA CYS A 55 1.21 4.57 0.14
C CYS A 55 -0.23 5.00 0.45
N GLU A 56 -1.11 4.05 0.74
CA GLU A 56 -2.41 4.33 1.34
C GLU A 56 -2.26 4.27 2.87
N LEU A 57 -2.52 5.36 3.59
CA LEU A 57 -2.46 5.35 5.04
C LEU A 57 -3.82 4.96 5.62
N ASN A 58 -3.87 3.87 6.38
CA ASN A 58 -5.06 3.40 7.06
C ASN A 58 -4.94 3.59 8.58
N LEU A 59 -5.64 4.59 9.12
CA LEU A 59 -5.66 4.85 10.56
C LEU A 59 -6.85 4.13 11.18
N VAL A 60 -6.61 3.27 12.18
CA VAL A 60 -7.63 2.47 12.84
C VAL A 60 -7.71 2.85 14.33
N GLY A 61 -8.87 3.35 14.75
CA GLY A 61 -9.19 3.53 16.17
C GLY A 61 -9.33 2.19 16.87
N ALA A 62 -8.64 2.02 17.99
CA ALA A 62 -8.66 0.81 18.81
C ALA A 62 -8.96 1.14 20.28
N GLY A 63 -9.89 2.07 20.53
CA GLY A 63 -10.28 2.48 21.88
C GLY A 63 -9.30 3.51 22.46
N ASP A 64 -8.93 3.32 23.71
CA ASP A 64 -7.89 4.11 24.37
C ASP A 64 -6.50 3.46 24.24
N GLY A 65 -5.46 4.12 24.77
CA GLY A 65 -4.09 3.61 24.70
C GLY A 65 -3.87 2.29 25.43
N ALA A 66 -4.61 2.01 26.51
CA ALA A 66 -4.50 0.75 27.25
C ALA A 66 -5.19 -0.39 26.49
N ALA A 67 -6.40 -0.13 25.98
CA ALA A 67 -7.13 -1.07 25.13
C ALA A 67 -6.33 -1.42 23.86
N LEU A 68 -5.71 -0.43 23.22
CA LEU A 68 -4.82 -0.63 22.08
C LEU A 68 -3.62 -1.54 22.43
N LEU A 69 -2.97 -1.30 23.56
CA LEU A 69 -1.84 -2.13 24.00
C LEU A 69 -2.27 -3.57 24.27
N SER A 70 -3.37 -3.76 25.01
CA SER A 70 -3.90 -5.10 25.28
C SER A 70 -4.27 -5.82 23.98
N ARG A 71 -4.87 -5.12 23.02
CA ARG A 71 -5.20 -5.67 21.71
C ARG A 71 -3.96 -6.12 20.95
N LEU A 72 -2.91 -5.29 20.91
CA LEU A 72 -1.63 -5.66 20.26
C LEU A 72 -0.98 -6.89 20.91
N GLN A 73 -1.12 -7.08 22.22
CA GLN A 73 -0.57 -8.25 22.91
C GLN A 73 -1.35 -9.55 22.61
N LEU A 74 -2.64 -9.44 22.31
CA LEU A 74 -3.53 -10.59 22.10
C LEU A 74 -3.72 -10.96 20.62
N GLU A 75 -3.71 -9.97 19.73
CA GLU A 75 -3.96 -10.12 18.28
C GLU A 75 -2.69 -10.00 17.42
N GLY A 76 -1.56 -9.61 18.01
CA GLY A 76 -0.28 -9.34 17.31
C GLY A 76 0.66 -10.53 17.17
#